data_AF-A0A3B0VEB3-F1
#
_entry.id   AF-A0A3B0VEB3-F1
#
_cell.length_a   1.000
_cell.length_b   1.000
_cell.length_c   1.000
_cell.angle_alpha   90.00
_cell.angle_beta   90.00
_cell.angle_gamma   90.00
#
_symmetry.space_group_name_H-M   'P 1'
#
loop_
_entity.id
_entity.type
_entity.pdbx_description
1 polymer ?
#
loop_
_entity_poly.entity_id
_entity_poly.type
_entity_poly.pdbx_seq_one_letter_code
_entity_poly.pdbx_strand_id
1 'polypeptide(L)'
;MHSIKISQLFTSYFAKLEHTHLPAASLLHPSIPMSFVMSAGLVQIETALKNELVESGKSYVLTQTCFRHFDLDKIGDSPTHLSLFHMPGAFDFGTHNKPQTIYRLWHLLTNIYSLDKNTLKITYFNGEDSPFDAIKIDEEAKSVWLSLGLDPTQVVGRCASHNLWQQGGGIKNSVRYRKCGVSTEVFFDRGTKYSCGINCLPGCSCSRYIELANMLFVSHKLDEGIGQYSSLSLPFSETVIGSERIAMVLQNQTSIFKINSIAPMTDIVDSYCASKQLDNLKAKSIIVDHIRALAYLVADGAPSPHKNGRQRIVRKLIRSILTQCIILQIPVSNCIHDLLQNIKMRIQSAEYTAWLKTTEQYFEEESIKFYKTISRGKTKLNSFLNANDGSVLTGHQVLFLEKTIGLPLELTKHFLIQLSIPYPQQQYLVEYSKWIDEQNKY
;
A
#
# COMPACT_ATOMS: atom_id res chain seq x y z
N MET A 1 -7.42 18.40 7.83
CA MET A 1 -6.88 18.93 6.55
C MET A 1 -7.05 17.89 5.43
N HIS A 2 -7.40 18.27 4.19
CA HIS A 2 -7.56 17.33 3.05
C HIS A 2 -6.21 16.77 2.58
N SER A 3 -6.13 15.50 2.15
CA SER A 3 -4.87 14.83 1.76
C SER A 3 -4.13 15.52 0.62
N ILE A 4 -4.86 16.01 -0.40
CA ILE A 4 -4.27 16.81 -1.50
C ILE A 4 -3.56 18.07 -0.98
N LYS A 5 -4.18 18.79 -0.03
CA LYS A 5 -3.58 20.00 0.56
C LYS A 5 -2.31 19.66 1.37
N ILE A 6 -2.30 18.51 2.04
CA ILE A 6 -1.11 18.01 2.74
C ILE A 6 0.05 17.82 1.75
N SER A 7 -0.20 17.13 0.63
CA SER A 7 0.80 16.95 -0.43
C SER A 7 1.29 18.27 -1.03
N GLN A 8 0.39 19.21 -1.32
CA GLN A 8 0.74 20.54 -1.85
C GLN A 8 1.61 21.36 -0.89
N LEU A 9 1.30 21.31 0.41
CA LEU A 9 2.10 21.97 1.43
C LEU A 9 3.49 21.34 1.57
N PHE A 10 3.59 20.00 1.43
CA PHE A 10 4.88 19.30 1.42
C PHE A 10 5.75 19.82 0.27
N THR A 11 5.24 19.74 -0.97
CA THR A 11 6.02 20.13 -2.15
C THR A 11 6.39 21.61 -2.13
N SER A 12 5.46 22.47 -1.69
CA SER A 12 5.70 23.92 -1.55
C SER A 12 6.73 24.23 -0.47
N TYR A 13 6.77 23.47 0.63
CA TYR A 13 7.75 23.65 1.69
C TYR A 13 9.17 23.32 1.20
N PHE A 14 9.36 22.16 0.57
CA PHE A 14 10.66 21.77 0.05
C PHE A 14 11.11 22.60 -1.16
N ALA A 15 10.19 23.09 -1.99
CA ALA A 15 10.52 24.03 -3.06
C ALA A 15 11.11 25.34 -2.51
N LYS A 16 10.63 25.83 -1.35
CA LYS A 16 11.23 26.98 -0.65
C LYS A 16 12.61 26.66 -0.05
N LEU A 17 12.94 25.39 0.12
CA LEU A 17 14.25 24.88 0.49
C LEU A 17 15.08 24.49 -0.75
N GLU A 18 14.79 25.12 -1.90
CA GLU A 18 15.52 24.97 -3.17
C GLU A 18 15.50 23.55 -3.76
N HIS A 19 14.56 22.69 -3.35
CA HIS A 19 14.35 21.41 -4.04
C HIS A 19 13.67 21.64 -5.37
N THR A 20 14.21 21.03 -6.44
CA THR A 20 13.62 21.09 -7.77
C THR A 20 12.36 20.24 -7.81
N HIS A 21 11.22 20.84 -8.13
CA HIS A 21 9.96 20.11 -8.25
C HIS A 21 9.94 19.25 -9.52
N LEU A 22 9.72 17.95 -9.38
CA LEU A 22 9.55 17.02 -10.49
C LEU A 22 8.07 16.61 -10.65
N PRO A 23 7.60 16.35 -11.88
CA PRO A 23 6.29 15.76 -12.10
C PRO A 23 6.25 14.33 -11.56
N ALA A 24 5.04 13.84 -11.24
CA ALA A 24 4.84 12.44 -10.91
C ALA A 24 5.21 11.56 -12.11
N ALA A 25 5.90 10.46 -11.85
CA ALA A 25 6.19 9.45 -12.85
C ALA A 25 4.97 8.54 -13.10
N SER A 26 4.94 7.90 -14.25
CA SER A 26 3.93 6.90 -14.61
C SER A 26 3.96 5.71 -13.64
N LEU A 27 2.79 5.18 -13.28
CA LEU A 27 2.60 3.89 -12.60
C LEU A 27 3.11 2.72 -13.47
N LEU A 28 3.16 2.92 -14.79
CA LEU A 28 3.76 2.03 -15.76
C LEU A 28 5.23 2.36 -15.99
N HIS A 29 6.08 1.34 -16.03
CA HIS A 29 7.46 1.48 -16.48
C HIS A 29 7.75 0.54 -17.65
N PRO A 30 8.24 1.02 -18.80
CA PRO A 30 8.47 0.17 -19.98
C PRO A 30 9.38 -1.04 -19.71
N SER A 31 10.41 -0.87 -18.88
CA SER A 31 11.36 -1.96 -18.56
C SER A 31 10.83 -3.00 -17.57
N ILE A 32 9.65 -2.79 -16.97
CA ILE A 32 9.04 -3.75 -16.02
C ILE A 32 7.60 -4.07 -16.50
N PRO A 33 7.45 -4.76 -17.63
CA PRO A 33 6.17 -4.98 -18.29
C PRO A 33 5.20 -5.86 -17.47
N MET A 34 5.72 -6.65 -16.52
CA MET A 34 4.95 -7.63 -15.76
C MET A 34 4.34 -7.09 -14.46
N SER A 35 4.75 -5.90 -14.00
CA SER A 35 4.26 -5.30 -12.75
C SER A 35 3.98 -3.82 -12.91
N PHE A 36 3.34 -3.25 -11.89
CA PHE A 36 3.38 -1.84 -11.59
C PHE A 36 4.53 -1.62 -10.60
N VAL A 37 5.34 -0.59 -10.84
CA VAL A 37 6.64 -0.44 -10.17
C VAL A 37 6.64 0.61 -9.08
N MET A 38 5.69 1.55 -9.17
CA MET A 38 5.75 2.77 -8.38
C MET A 38 5.17 2.53 -6.99
N SER A 39 6.03 2.05 -6.09
CA SER A 39 5.67 1.68 -4.72
C SER A 39 6.33 2.55 -3.65
N ALA A 40 7.52 3.13 -3.93
CA ALA A 40 8.28 4.14 -3.19
C ALA A 40 9.65 4.35 -3.87
N GLY A 41 10.44 5.34 -3.45
CA GLY A 41 11.89 5.33 -3.62
C GLY A 41 12.45 5.99 -4.87
N LEU A 42 13.78 5.86 -5.01
CA LEU A 42 14.62 6.46 -6.05
C LEU A 42 14.16 6.22 -7.49
N VAL A 43 13.46 5.11 -7.77
CA VAL A 43 12.89 4.81 -9.09
C VAL A 43 11.98 5.93 -9.57
N GLN A 44 11.29 6.63 -8.66
CA GLN A 44 10.43 7.77 -8.96
C GLN A 44 11.23 8.93 -9.56
N ILE A 45 12.38 9.24 -8.96
CA ILE A 45 13.30 10.29 -9.42
C ILE A 45 13.94 9.88 -10.75
N GLU A 46 14.49 8.67 -10.84
CA GLU A 46 15.12 8.16 -12.06
C GLU A 46 14.12 8.17 -13.25
N THR A 47 12.87 7.78 -13.01
CA THR A 47 11.80 7.81 -14.04
C THR A 47 11.38 9.23 -14.38
N ALA A 48 11.20 10.11 -13.39
CA ALA A 48 10.80 11.50 -13.62
C ALA A 48 11.86 12.31 -14.37
N LEU A 49 13.14 11.99 -14.16
CA LEU A 49 14.28 12.55 -14.89
C LEU A 49 14.52 11.86 -16.25
N LYS A 50 13.64 10.96 -16.69
CA LYS A 50 13.76 10.23 -17.98
C LYS A 50 15.10 9.49 -18.12
N ASN A 51 15.63 8.94 -17.03
CA ASN A 51 16.93 8.29 -16.93
C ASN A 51 18.14 9.21 -17.14
N GLU A 52 17.99 10.53 -17.03
CA GLU A 52 19.14 11.41 -16.80
C GLU A 52 19.80 11.06 -15.47
N LEU A 53 21.14 11.20 -15.42
CA LEU A 53 21.91 10.88 -14.23
C LEU A 53 21.62 11.90 -13.13
N VAL A 54 21.36 11.40 -11.93
CA VAL A 54 21.32 12.24 -10.74
C VAL A 54 22.74 12.60 -10.32
N GLU A 55 22.96 13.87 -9.97
CA GLU A 55 24.25 14.39 -9.57
C GLU A 55 24.30 14.69 -8.05
N SER A 56 25.50 14.61 -7.47
CA SER A 56 25.73 15.03 -6.09
C SER A 56 25.46 16.54 -5.93
N GLY A 57 24.81 16.92 -4.82
CA GLY A 57 24.40 18.28 -4.52
C GLY A 57 23.04 18.67 -5.09
N LYS A 58 22.37 17.79 -5.86
CA LYS A 58 21.01 18.03 -6.34
C LYS A 58 19.97 17.58 -5.32
N SER A 59 18.86 18.32 -5.26
CA SER A 59 17.73 17.99 -4.41
C SER A 59 16.42 18.10 -5.18
N TYR A 60 15.51 17.17 -4.96
CA TYR A 60 14.26 17.06 -5.72
C TYR A 60 13.07 16.83 -4.80
N VAL A 61 11.91 17.30 -5.23
CA VAL A 61 10.64 17.07 -4.54
C VAL A 61 9.54 16.72 -5.52
N LEU A 62 8.70 15.75 -5.18
CA LEU A 62 7.52 15.39 -5.96
C LEU A 62 6.43 14.79 -5.08
N THR A 63 5.24 14.64 -5.64
CA THR A 63 4.19 13.76 -5.07
C THR A 63 3.93 12.64 -6.04
N GLN A 64 4.30 11.42 -5.66
CA GLN A 64 4.10 10.24 -6.49
C GLN A 64 2.79 9.55 -6.14
N THR A 65 1.96 9.28 -7.15
CA THR A 65 0.88 8.30 -7.04
C THR A 65 1.52 6.90 -6.98
N CYS A 66 1.25 6.17 -5.91
CA CYS A 66 1.85 4.86 -5.67
C CYS A 66 0.79 3.77 -5.71
N PHE A 67 1.13 2.63 -6.31
CA PHE A 67 0.29 1.43 -6.31
C PHE A 67 1.05 0.21 -5.78
N ARG A 68 0.54 -0.39 -4.70
CA ARG A 68 1.12 -1.57 -4.04
C ARG A 68 0.20 -2.77 -4.14
N HIS A 69 0.40 -3.56 -5.19
CA HIS A 69 -0.41 -4.76 -5.44
C HIS A 69 -0.27 -5.85 -4.36
N PHE A 70 0.85 -5.86 -3.63
CA PHE A 70 1.10 -6.80 -2.52
C PHE A 70 0.39 -6.39 -1.22
N ASP A 71 -0.13 -5.17 -1.12
CA ASP A 71 -0.93 -4.72 0.02
C ASP A 71 -2.45 -4.97 -0.18
N LEU A 72 -2.87 -5.51 -1.34
CA LEU A 72 -4.29 -5.75 -1.65
C LEU A 72 -5.01 -6.60 -0.60
N ASP A 73 -4.31 -7.59 -0.03
CA ASP A 73 -4.92 -8.51 0.93
C ASP A 73 -5.03 -7.91 2.35
N LYS A 74 -4.44 -6.71 2.59
CA LYS A 74 -4.57 -5.94 3.84
C LYS A 74 -5.74 -4.96 3.81
N ILE A 75 -6.32 -4.73 2.65
CA ILE A 75 -7.36 -3.72 2.44
C ILE A 75 -8.64 -4.12 3.18
N GLY A 76 -9.13 -3.21 4.01
CA GLY A 76 -10.30 -3.42 4.85
C GLY A 76 -10.02 -4.17 6.16
N ASP A 77 -8.88 -4.87 6.29
CA ASP A 77 -8.43 -5.45 7.57
C ASP A 77 -7.64 -4.43 8.40
N SER A 78 -6.94 -3.50 7.74
CA SER A 78 -6.22 -2.41 8.38
C SER A 78 -6.93 -1.06 8.17
N PRO A 79 -7.00 -0.20 9.20
CA PRO A 79 -7.58 1.14 9.08
C PRO A 79 -6.73 2.12 8.26
N THR A 80 -5.47 1.78 7.95
CA THR A 80 -4.48 2.70 7.37
C THR A 80 -3.82 2.23 6.07
N HIS A 81 -4.25 1.10 5.52
CA HIS A 81 -3.66 0.56 4.29
C HIS A 81 -4.55 0.88 3.09
N LEU A 82 -3.89 1.31 2.01
CA LEU A 82 -4.47 1.54 0.69
C LEU A 82 -3.59 0.84 -0.34
N SER A 83 -4.18 0.32 -1.40
CA SER A 83 -3.42 -0.17 -2.55
C SER A 83 -2.98 0.98 -3.43
N LEU A 84 -3.76 2.07 -3.50
CA LEU A 84 -3.42 3.32 -4.18
C LEU A 84 -3.44 4.51 -3.21
N PHE A 85 -2.31 5.21 -3.12
CA PHE A 85 -2.12 6.37 -2.24
C PHE A 85 -1.13 7.36 -2.84
N HIS A 86 -1.08 8.56 -2.30
CA HIS A 86 -0.14 9.59 -2.74
C HIS A 86 0.97 9.75 -1.71
N MET A 87 2.21 9.73 -2.19
CA MET A 87 3.39 9.82 -1.35
C MET A 87 4.25 10.99 -1.80
N PRO A 88 4.12 12.15 -1.13
CA PRO A 88 5.09 13.22 -1.23
C PRO A 88 6.45 12.73 -0.75
N GLY A 89 7.49 13.02 -1.53
CA GLY A 89 8.86 12.63 -1.27
C GLY A 89 9.83 13.77 -1.59
N ALA A 90 10.81 13.98 -0.72
CA ALA A 90 11.92 14.89 -0.89
C ALA A 90 13.23 14.10 -0.84
N PHE A 91 14.14 14.41 -1.77
CA PHE A 91 15.36 13.66 -2.00
C PHE A 91 16.55 14.61 -2.04
N ASP A 92 17.58 14.35 -1.24
CA ASP A 92 18.86 15.06 -1.27
C ASP A 92 19.95 14.06 -1.72
N PHE A 93 20.72 14.37 -2.76
CA PHE A 93 21.77 13.49 -3.31
C PHE A 93 23.17 13.98 -2.95
N GLY A 94 24.04 13.07 -2.51
CA GLY A 94 25.37 13.36 -1.99
C GLY A 94 25.48 13.09 -0.49
N THR A 95 26.49 13.67 0.17
CA THR A 95 26.71 13.48 1.60
C THR A 95 25.51 13.95 2.43
N HIS A 96 24.95 13.05 3.24
CA HIS A 96 23.78 13.35 4.05
C HIS A 96 24.07 14.43 5.09
N ASN A 97 23.19 15.42 5.19
CA ASN A 97 23.07 16.22 6.41
C ASN A 97 21.87 15.71 7.22
N LYS A 98 22.07 14.57 7.89
CA LYS A 98 21.03 13.90 8.67
C LYS A 98 20.34 14.82 9.70
N PRO A 99 21.07 15.64 10.49
CA PRO A 99 20.44 16.61 11.38
C PRO A 99 19.49 17.56 10.65
N GLN A 100 19.93 18.15 9.53
CA GLN A 100 19.11 19.07 8.75
C GLN A 100 17.86 18.40 8.17
N THR A 101 17.97 17.17 7.68
CA THR A 101 16.81 16.39 7.19
C THR A 101 15.79 16.16 8.31
N ILE A 102 16.25 15.79 9.51
CA ILE A 102 15.38 15.60 10.69
C ILE A 102 14.68 16.90 11.08
N TYR A 103 15.43 18.02 11.14
CA TYR A 103 14.86 19.33 11.47
C TYR A 103 13.80 19.79 10.46
N ARG A 104 14.05 19.57 9.15
CA ARG A 104 13.09 19.89 8.08
C ARG A 104 11.78 19.12 8.25
N LEU A 105 11.87 17.80 8.44
CA LEU A 105 10.67 16.97 8.65
C LEU A 105 9.93 17.39 9.93
N TRP A 106 10.66 17.59 11.03
CA TRP A 106 10.04 17.96 12.31
C TRP A 106 9.31 19.30 12.23
N HIS A 107 9.90 20.31 11.59
CA HIS A 107 9.25 21.59 11.35
C HIS A 107 8.00 21.43 10.46
N LEU A 108 8.09 20.64 9.39
CA LEU A 108 6.92 20.36 8.55
C LEU A 108 5.78 19.73 9.36
N LEU A 109 6.05 18.69 10.15
CA LEU A 109 5.02 17.99 10.92
C LEU A 109 4.42 18.87 12.03
N THR A 110 5.24 19.62 12.76
CA THR A 110 4.81 20.31 13.98
C THR A 110 4.45 21.77 13.78
N ASN A 111 5.08 22.48 12.85
CA ASN A 111 4.78 23.88 12.57
C ASN A 111 3.81 24.04 11.39
N ILE A 112 4.01 23.30 10.29
CA ILE A 112 3.19 23.46 9.07
C ILE A 112 1.89 22.64 9.16
N TYR A 113 1.97 21.38 9.57
CA TYR A 113 0.78 20.55 9.77
C TYR A 113 0.18 20.68 11.17
N SER A 114 0.89 21.33 12.10
CA SER A 114 0.41 21.59 13.45
C SER A 114 0.07 20.32 14.23
N LEU A 115 0.83 19.24 14.03
CA LEU A 115 0.70 18.02 14.83
C LEU A 115 1.23 18.26 16.25
N ASP A 116 0.49 17.78 17.25
CA ASP A 116 0.91 17.85 18.64
C ASP A 116 2.12 16.94 18.88
N LYS A 117 3.25 17.55 19.27
CA LYS A 117 4.52 16.90 19.57
C LYS A 117 4.38 15.77 20.60
N ASN A 118 3.49 15.91 21.58
CA ASN A 118 3.31 14.94 22.66
C ASN A 118 2.66 13.63 22.18
N THR A 119 1.97 13.67 21.03
CA THR A 119 1.32 12.51 20.42
C THR A 119 2.25 11.73 19.48
N LEU A 120 3.45 12.24 19.22
CA LEU A 120 4.39 11.65 18.29
C LEU A 120 5.35 10.70 19.00
N LYS A 121 5.65 9.57 18.35
CA LYS A 121 6.70 8.63 18.72
C LYS A 121 7.66 8.48 17.57
N ILE A 122 8.94 8.38 17.86
CA ILE A 122 10.01 8.31 16.89
C ILE A 122 10.69 6.95 17.00
N THR A 123 11.11 6.40 15.87
CA THR A 123 12.00 5.24 15.85
C THR A 123 13.37 5.57 15.26
N TYR A 124 14.41 4.91 15.75
CA TYR A 124 15.75 4.94 15.18
C TYR A 124 16.35 3.54 15.19
N PHE A 125 17.34 3.28 14.33
CA PHE A 125 18.01 1.99 14.29
C PHE A 125 18.87 1.77 15.54
N ASN A 126 18.58 0.73 16.32
CA ASN A 126 19.29 0.42 17.56
C ASN A 126 20.54 -0.47 17.37
N GLY A 127 20.83 -0.92 16.15
CA GLY A 127 21.95 -1.81 15.86
C GLY A 127 21.65 -3.31 15.97
N GLU A 128 20.51 -3.70 16.55
CA GLU A 128 20.13 -5.11 16.71
C GLU A 128 19.72 -5.75 15.38
N ASP A 129 20.04 -7.03 15.24
CA ASP A 129 19.80 -7.86 14.06
C ASP A 129 20.38 -7.28 12.76
N SER A 130 21.38 -6.39 12.87
CA SER A 130 22.07 -5.87 11.70
C SER A 130 22.70 -7.04 10.94
N PRO A 131 22.36 -7.27 9.65
CA PRO A 131 23.07 -8.25 8.86
C PRO A 131 24.47 -7.74 8.46
N PHE A 132 24.84 -6.50 8.85
CA PHE A 132 26.02 -5.80 8.36
C PHE A 132 26.85 -5.27 9.54
N ASP A 133 28.10 -5.74 9.66
CA ASP A 133 29.02 -5.25 10.71
C ASP A 133 29.31 -3.75 10.59
N ALA A 134 29.24 -3.22 9.37
CA ALA A 134 29.48 -1.81 9.07
C ALA A 134 28.34 -0.89 9.53
N ILE A 135 27.11 -1.40 9.68
CA ILE A 135 25.96 -0.60 10.07
C ILE A 135 25.64 -0.88 11.53
N LYS A 136 26.01 0.08 12.37
CA LYS A 136 25.80 0.08 13.82
C LYS A 136 24.56 0.89 14.19
N ILE A 137 24.31 1.00 15.50
CA ILE A 137 23.32 1.90 16.08
C ILE A 137 23.41 3.33 15.50
N ASP A 138 22.26 3.93 15.18
CA ASP A 138 22.16 5.29 14.67
C ASP A 138 22.05 6.32 15.82
N GLU A 139 23.15 6.50 16.55
CA GLU A 139 23.22 7.47 17.67
C GLU A 139 23.05 8.93 17.20
N GLU A 140 23.37 9.22 15.94
CA GLU A 140 23.19 10.57 15.37
C GLU A 140 21.70 10.90 15.27
N ALA A 141 20.89 10.02 14.67
CA ALA A 141 19.44 10.24 14.60
C ALA A 141 18.83 10.41 15.98
N LYS A 142 19.16 9.50 16.91
CA LYS A 142 18.69 9.55 18.30
C LYS A 142 19.04 10.88 18.98
N SER A 143 20.29 11.33 18.85
CA SER A 143 20.76 12.58 19.48
C SER A 143 20.05 13.81 18.92
N VAL A 144 19.82 13.86 17.60
CA VAL A 144 19.08 14.95 16.97
C VAL A 144 17.61 14.96 17.40
N TRP A 145 16.97 13.80 17.52
CA TRP A 145 15.59 13.75 18.01
C TRP A 145 15.48 14.21 19.46
N LEU A 146 16.43 13.84 20.33
CA LEU A 146 16.44 14.32 21.71
C LEU A 146 16.72 15.84 21.79
N SER A 147 17.56 16.39 20.91
CA SER A 147 17.86 17.84 20.89
C SER A 147 16.65 18.70 20.49
N LEU A 148 15.64 18.10 19.83
CA LEU A 148 14.37 18.74 19.49
C LEU A 148 13.40 18.87 20.68
N GLY A 149 13.81 18.43 21.88
CA GLY A 149 13.05 18.54 23.12
C GLY A 149 11.97 17.46 23.29
N LEU A 150 12.09 16.33 22.57
CA LEU A 150 11.23 15.17 22.80
C LEU A 150 11.59 14.49 24.12
N ASP A 151 10.57 13.98 24.81
CA ASP A 151 10.81 13.12 25.97
C ASP A 151 11.57 11.85 25.53
N PRO A 152 12.57 11.37 26.29
CA PRO A 152 13.33 10.18 25.92
C PRO A 152 12.45 8.94 25.64
N THR A 153 11.30 8.80 26.31
CA THR A 153 10.35 7.70 26.07
C THR A 153 9.60 7.83 24.74
N GLN A 154 9.70 8.97 24.06
CA GLN A 154 9.20 9.15 22.69
C GLN A 154 10.18 8.65 21.63
N VAL A 155 11.47 8.51 21.95
CA VAL A 155 12.51 8.11 20.99
C VAL A 155 12.90 6.64 21.23
N VAL A 156 12.36 5.75 20.39
CA VAL A 156 12.38 4.30 20.59
C VAL A 156 13.37 3.64 19.63
N GLY A 157 14.33 2.88 20.15
CA GLY A 157 15.21 2.07 19.31
C GLY A 157 14.48 0.84 18.74
N ARG A 158 14.69 0.53 17.44
CA ARG A 158 14.20 -0.71 16.82
C ARG A 158 15.29 -1.41 16.02
N CYS A 159 15.16 -2.72 15.89
CA CYS A 159 16.07 -3.59 15.17
C CYS A 159 15.97 -3.45 13.65
N ALA A 160 16.80 -4.22 12.93
CA ALA A 160 16.98 -4.12 11.49
C ALA A 160 15.68 -4.30 10.70
N SER A 161 14.77 -5.17 11.17
CA SER A 161 13.48 -5.39 10.50
C SER A 161 12.57 -4.15 10.44
N HIS A 162 12.85 -3.12 11.23
CA HIS A 162 12.09 -1.87 11.27
C HIS A 162 12.87 -0.67 10.73
N ASN A 163 14.12 -0.49 11.17
CA ASN A 163 14.88 0.73 10.87
C ASN A 163 16.12 0.51 10.00
N LEU A 164 16.20 -0.63 9.30
CA LEU A 164 17.20 -0.89 8.27
C LEU A 164 16.51 -1.20 6.95
N TRP A 165 16.48 -0.19 6.08
CA TRP A 165 15.84 -0.33 4.78
C TRP A 165 16.79 -0.98 3.77
N GLN A 166 16.24 -1.89 2.97
CA GLN A 166 16.94 -2.49 1.85
C GLN A 166 16.04 -2.49 0.61
N GLN A 167 16.62 -2.14 -0.53
CA GLN A 167 15.97 -2.24 -1.83
C GLN A 167 15.55 -3.69 -2.07
N GLY A 168 14.29 -3.91 -2.41
CA GLY A 168 13.81 -5.25 -2.77
C GLY A 168 14.60 -5.82 -3.96
N GLY A 169 14.83 -7.14 -3.96
CA GLY A 169 15.62 -7.82 -5.00
C GLY A 169 15.03 -7.78 -6.42
N GLY A 170 13.84 -7.20 -6.62
CA GLY A 170 13.17 -7.17 -7.91
C GLY A 170 12.77 -8.58 -8.37
N ILE A 171 12.89 -8.85 -9.68
CA ILE A 171 12.81 -10.21 -10.20
C ILE A 171 14.07 -10.95 -9.69
N LYS A 172 13.94 -12.17 -9.17
CA LYS A 172 15.10 -12.97 -8.71
C LYS A 172 16.22 -12.91 -9.76
N ASN A 173 17.43 -12.57 -9.31
CA ASN A 173 18.65 -12.42 -10.12
C ASN A 173 18.69 -11.23 -11.10
N SER A 174 17.74 -10.29 -11.06
CA SER A 174 17.78 -9.10 -11.94
C SER A 174 18.58 -7.92 -11.36
N VAL A 175 18.84 -7.91 -10.04
CA VAL A 175 19.50 -6.79 -9.36
C VAL A 175 20.71 -7.30 -8.57
N ARG A 176 21.91 -7.26 -9.16
CA ARG A 176 23.14 -7.67 -8.48
C ARG A 176 23.43 -6.84 -7.22
N TYR A 177 23.14 -5.54 -7.25
CA TYR A 177 23.46 -4.62 -6.16
C TYR A 177 22.18 -4.02 -5.55
N ARG A 178 21.86 -4.36 -4.29
CA ARG A 178 20.70 -3.79 -3.56
C ARG A 178 21.15 -2.64 -2.67
N LYS A 179 20.62 -1.45 -2.92
CA LYS A 179 20.86 -0.26 -2.07
C LYS A 179 20.28 -0.49 -0.67
N CYS A 180 20.96 -0.03 0.38
CA CYS A 180 20.48 -0.10 1.76
C CYS A 180 20.97 1.07 2.62
N GLY A 181 20.30 1.27 3.74
CA GLY A 181 20.60 2.32 4.69
C GLY A 181 19.70 2.27 5.92
N VAL A 182 20.12 2.97 6.97
CA VAL A 182 19.30 3.14 8.17
C VAL A 182 18.13 4.08 7.89
N SER A 183 17.06 3.94 8.67
CA SER A 183 15.94 4.85 8.64
C SER A 183 15.55 5.35 10.03
N THR A 184 14.81 6.45 10.05
CA THR A 184 14.11 6.94 11.24
C THR A 184 12.69 7.33 10.84
N GLU A 185 11.71 6.99 11.67
CA GLU A 185 10.30 7.12 11.33
C GLU A 185 9.54 7.88 12.41
N VAL A 186 8.49 8.59 11.99
CA VAL A 186 7.60 9.33 12.89
C VAL A 186 6.23 8.67 12.91
N PHE A 187 5.76 8.32 14.10
CA PHE A 187 4.47 7.69 14.34
C PHE A 187 3.55 8.60 15.16
N PHE A 188 2.26 8.52 14.89
CA PHE A 188 1.22 9.05 15.78
C PHE A 188 0.72 7.95 16.73
N ASP A 189 0.72 8.21 18.04
CA ASP A 189 0.16 7.32 19.06
C ASP A 189 -1.34 7.58 19.25
N ARG A 190 -2.18 6.64 18.82
CA ARG A 190 -3.64 6.71 18.99
C ARG A 190 -4.12 6.39 20.41
N GLY A 191 -3.19 6.08 21.32
CA GLY A 191 -3.45 5.76 22.72
C GLY A 191 -3.50 4.26 23.02
N THR A 192 -3.37 3.96 24.30
CA THR A 192 -3.23 2.60 24.86
C THR A 192 -4.42 1.69 24.61
N LYS A 193 -5.60 2.22 24.28
CA LYS A 193 -6.79 1.42 23.91
C LYS A 193 -6.57 0.52 22.68
N TYR A 194 -5.59 0.84 21.84
CA TYR A 194 -5.21 0.03 20.68
C TYR A 194 -3.96 -0.83 20.94
N SER A 195 -3.46 -0.88 22.18
CA SER A 195 -2.23 -1.58 22.52
C SER A 195 -2.37 -3.10 22.36
N CYS A 196 -1.32 -3.75 21.85
CA CYS A 196 -1.19 -5.22 21.84
C CYS A 196 -0.49 -5.79 23.08
N GLY A 197 -0.43 -5.03 24.17
CA GLY A 197 0.11 -5.47 25.46
C GLY A 197 1.25 -4.60 25.98
N ILE A 198 2.01 -5.16 26.93
CA ILE A 198 3.04 -4.42 27.69
C ILE A 198 4.20 -3.94 26.81
N ASN A 199 4.58 -4.72 25.79
CA ASN A 199 5.69 -4.42 24.87
C ASN A 199 5.21 -3.77 23.57
N CYS A 200 4.07 -3.07 23.60
CA CYS A 200 3.53 -2.40 22.42
C CYS A 200 4.39 -1.18 22.07
N LEU A 201 5.11 -1.26 20.96
CA LEU A 201 6.01 -0.24 20.46
C LEU A 201 5.62 0.21 19.04
N PRO A 202 6.11 1.39 18.59
CA PRO A 202 5.99 1.78 17.19
C PRO A 202 6.53 0.68 16.26
N GLY A 203 5.78 0.40 15.19
CA GLY A 203 6.04 -0.72 14.28
C GLY A 203 5.23 -2.00 14.58
N CYS A 204 4.51 -2.09 15.70
CA CYS A 204 3.59 -3.21 15.96
C CYS A 204 2.34 -3.17 15.05
N SER A 205 1.83 -4.33 14.66
CA SER A 205 0.62 -4.49 13.81
C SER A 205 -0.72 -4.16 14.51
N CYS A 206 -0.69 -3.71 15.76
CA CYS A 206 -1.86 -3.46 16.61
C CYS A 206 -2.67 -2.19 16.26
N SER A 207 -2.26 -1.45 15.22
CA SER A 207 -2.88 -0.20 14.78
C SER A 207 -2.84 0.95 15.79
N ARG A 208 -2.17 0.83 16.95
CA ARG A 208 -1.94 1.94 17.90
C ARG A 208 -1.09 3.05 17.29
N TYR A 209 0.03 2.66 16.70
CA TYR A 209 0.99 3.58 16.13
C TYR A 209 0.76 3.68 14.62
N ILE A 210 0.53 4.89 14.12
CA ILE A 210 0.37 5.15 12.69
C ILE A 210 1.63 5.85 12.20
N GLU A 211 2.41 5.16 11.37
CA GLU A 211 3.58 5.75 10.71
C GLU A 211 3.12 6.89 9.77
N LEU A 212 3.52 8.11 10.08
CA LEU A 212 3.19 9.33 9.33
C LEU A 212 4.27 9.68 8.31
N ALA A 213 5.53 9.41 8.66
CA ALA A 213 6.69 9.80 7.87
C ALA A 213 7.86 8.83 8.05
N ASN A 214 8.67 8.68 7.02
CA ASN A 214 9.89 7.88 7.01
C ASN A 214 11.03 8.68 6.38
N MET A 215 12.20 8.58 6.97
CA MET A 215 13.44 9.15 6.46
C MET A 215 14.47 8.05 6.26
N LEU A 216 14.86 7.81 5.02
CA LEU A 216 15.88 6.83 4.65
C LEU A 216 17.22 7.54 4.42
N PHE A 217 18.30 6.98 4.96
CA PHE A 217 19.68 7.45 4.74
C PHE A 217 20.48 6.39 3.99
N VAL A 218 20.25 6.34 2.68
CA VAL A 218 20.78 5.30 1.81
C VAL A 218 22.25 5.59 1.51
N SER A 219 23.11 4.66 1.92
CA SER A 219 24.57 4.88 1.95
C SER A 219 25.39 3.68 1.52
N HIS A 220 24.78 2.49 1.48
CA HIS A 220 25.46 1.23 1.19
C HIS A 220 24.75 0.45 0.08
N LYS A 221 25.46 -0.51 -0.50
CA LYS A 221 24.89 -1.52 -1.39
C LYS A 221 25.38 -2.91 -1.01
N LEU A 222 24.49 -3.89 -1.13
CA LEU A 222 24.79 -5.32 -1.04
C LEU A 222 25.02 -5.89 -2.44
N ASP A 223 26.16 -6.55 -2.68
CA ASP A 223 26.32 -7.47 -3.81
C ASP A 223 25.68 -8.83 -3.47
N GLU A 224 24.53 -9.14 -4.06
CA GLU A 224 23.82 -10.41 -3.79
C GLU A 224 24.59 -11.65 -4.25
N GLY A 225 25.54 -11.50 -5.20
CA GLY A 225 26.31 -12.63 -5.71
C GLY A 225 27.35 -13.15 -4.72
N ILE A 226 27.85 -12.29 -3.84
CA ILE A 226 28.92 -12.61 -2.88
C ILE A 226 28.58 -12.25 -1.43
N GLY A 227 27.42 -11.62 -1.19
CA GLY A 227 26.98 -11.20 0.14
C GLY A 227 27.76 -10.02 0.73
N GLN A 228 28.50 -9.27 -0.09
CA GLN A 228 29.40 -8.21 0.37
C GLN A 228 28.73 -6.83 0.35
N TYR A 229 28.98 -6.04 1.40
CA TYR A 229 28.54 -4.65 1.50
C TYR A 229 29.65 -3.68 1.12
N SER A 230 29.28 -2.60 0.42
CA SER A 230 30.20 -1.50 0.09
C SER A 230 29.46 -0.18 0.09
N SER A 231 30.18 0.92 0.29
CA SER A 231 29.62 2.27 0.23
C SER A 231 29.07 2.57 -1.17
N LEU A 232 27.98 3.35 -1.22
CA LEU A 232 27.48 3.92 -2.46
C LEU A 232 28.38 5.06 -2.92
N SER A 233 28.62 5.13 -4.23
CA SER A 233 29.33 6.27 -4.85
C SER A 233 28.52 7.56 -4.79
N LEU A 234 27.19 7.43 -4.76
CA LEU A 234 26.24 8.53 -4.61
C LEU A 234 25.23 8.16 -3.52
N PRO A 235 25.54 8.43 -2.24
CA PRO A 235 24.54 8.33 -1.18
C PRO A 235 23.41 9.33 -1.41
N PHE A 236 22.22 9.03 -0.90
CA PHE A 236 21.08 9.96 -0.93
C PHE A 236 20.12 9.76 0.26
N SER A 237 19.50 10.84 0.70
CA SER A 237 18.44 10.78 1.70
C SER A 237 17.07 10.89 1.03
N GLU A 238 16.08 10.20 1.57
CA GLU A 238 14.70 10.24 1.12
C GLU A 238 13.80 10.53 2.33
N THR A 239 13.02 11.59 2.27
CA THR A 239 11.98 11.91 3.26
C THR A 239 10.62 11.75 2.61
N VAL A 240 9.80 10.83 3.11
CA VAL A 240 8.45 10.60 2.60
C VAL A 240 7.40 10.74 3.69
N ILE A 241 6.19 11.13 3.30
CA ILE A 241 5.03 11.18 4.20
C ILE A 241 3.82 10.42 3.63
N GLY A 242 2.99 9.89 4.51
CA GLY A 242 1.68 9.32 4.15
C GLY A 242 0.58 10.38 4.20
N SER A 243 0.27 11.03 3.08
CA SER A 243 -0.72 12.13 3.04
C SER A 243 -2.10 11.74 3.57
N GLU A 244 -2.60 10.55 3.22
CA GLU A 244 -3.88 10.03 3.72
C GLU A 244 -3.82 9.69 5.22
N ARG A 245 -2.68 9.23 5.74
CA ARG A 245 -2.48 8.94 7.17
C ARG A 245 -2.45 10.23 7.99
N ILE A 246 -1.72 11.25 7.53
CA ILE A 246 -1.70 12.58 8.16
C ILE A 246 -3.10 13.20 8.09
N ALA A 247 -3.81 13.07 6.96
CA ALA A 247 -5.19 13.54 6.84
C ALA A 247 -6.10 12.87 7.86
N MET A 248 -5.96 11.55 8.06
CA MET A 248 -6.72 10.79 9.05
C MET A 248 -6.49 11.31 10.46
N VAL A 249 -5.23 11.56 10.85
CA VAL A 249 -4.88 12.13 12.16
C VAL A 249 -5.44 13.54 12.34
N LEU A 250 -5.20 14.45 11.38
CA LEU A 250 -5.66 15.84 11.44
C LEU A 250 -7.18 16.00 11.37
N GLN A 251 -7.90 14.96 10.92
CA GLN A 251 -9.37 14.92 10.88
C GLN A 251 -9.95 14.09 12.03
N ASN A 252 -9.10 13.59 12.95
CA ASN A 252 -9.48 12.73 14.06
C ASN A 252 -10.33 11.51 13.63
N GLN A 253 -9.95 10.89 12.50
CA GLN A 253 -10.68 9.76 11.92
C GLN A 253 -10.10 8.41 12.38
N THR A 254 -10.96 7.40 12.50
CA THR A 254 -10.54 6.06 12.94
C THR A 254 -9.97 5.19 11.83
N SER A 255 -10.19 5.59 10.58
CA SER A 255 -9.79 4.87 9.36
C SER A 255 -9.59 5.87 8.22
N ILE A 256 -8.66 5.57 7.32
CA ILE A 256 -8.40 6.33 6.11
C ILE A 256 -9.65 6.40 5.22
N PHE A 257 -10.53 5.39 5.24
CA PHE A 257 -11.77 5.40 4.45
C PHE A 257 -12.82 6.42 4.93
N LYS A 258 -12.60 7.08 6.08
CA LYS A 258 -13.46 8.12 6.64
C LYS A 258 -12.92 9.54 6.44
N ILE A 259 -11.73 9.69 5.86
CA ILE A 259 -11.20 11.02 5.57
C ILE A 259 -12.00 11.65 4.44
N ASN A 260 -12.13 12.97 4.45
CA ASN A 260 -12.92 13.72 3.46
C ASN A 260 -12.57 13.44 1.98
N SER A 261 -11.33 13.02 1.67
CA SER A 261 -10.93 12.70 0.30
C SER A 261 -11.48 11.36 -0.20
N ILE A 262 -11.85 10.45 0.72
CA ILE A 262 -12.28 9.08 0.43
C ILE A 262 -13.74 8.82 0.84
N ALA A 263 -14.20 9.41 1.96
CA ALA A 263 -15.54 9.22 2.49
C ALA A 263 -16.67 9.37 1.46
N PRO A 264 -16.65 10.35 0.52
CA PRO A 264 -17.70 10.44 -0.50
C PRO A 264 -17.84 9.20 -1.38
N MET A 265 -16.77 8.44 -1.61
CA MET A 265 -16.85 7.17 -2.35
C MET A 265 -17.41 6.05 -1.48
N THR A 266 -17.06 6.04 -0.18
CA THR A 266 -17.68 5.13 0.79
C THR A 266 -19.18 5.38 0.87
N ASP A 267 -19.62 6.63 0.89
CA ASP A 267 -21.04 7.02 0.93
C ASP A 267 -21.80 6.56 -0.33
N ILE A 268 -21.16 6.59 -1.50
CA ILE A 268 -21.72 6.03 -2.74
C ILE A 268 -21.91 4.52 -2.61
N VAL A 269 -20.89 3.77 -2.15
CA VAL A 269 -21.05 2.32 -1.96
C VAL A 269 -22.15 2.01 -0.94
N ASP A 270 -22.26 2.82 0.10
CA ASP A 270 -23.25 2.67 1.16
C ASP A 270 -24.68 2.89 0.65
N SER A 271 -24.90 3.86 -0.25
CA SER A 271 -26.23 4.13 -0.79
C SER A 271 -26.77 3.01 -1.69
N TYR A 272 -25.88 2.22 -2.29
CA TYR A 272 -26.23 1.05 -3.10
C TYR A 272 -26.26 -0.28 -2.32
N CYS A 273 -25.76 -0.30 -1.09
CA CYS A 273 -25.65 -1.51 -0.29
C CYS A 273 -27.02 -1.98 0.21
N ALA A 274 -27.47 -3.16 -0.24
CA ALA A 274 -28.73 -3.77 0.21
C ALA A 274 -28.53 -4.89 1.25
N SER A 275 -27.29 -5.30 1.52
CA SER A 275 -26.97 -6.34 2.50
C SER A 275 -27.29 -5.89 3.93
N LYS A 276 -28.00 -6.75 4.68
CA LYS A 276 -28.32 -6.57 6.10
C LYS A 276 -27.24 -7.11 7.06
N GLN A 277 -26.10 -7.58 6.53
CA GLN A 277 -25.01 -8.06 7.39
C GLN A 277 -24.41 -6.91 8.21
N LEU A 278 -24.13 -7.16 9.49
CA LEU A 278 -23.69 -6.15 10.46
C LEU A 278 -22.28 -5.61 10.19
N ASP A 279 -21.42 -6.37 9.50
CA ASP A 279 -20.05 -5.97 9.20
C ASP A 279 -19.75 -6.00 7.69
N ASN A 280 -20.04 -4.88 7.04
CA ASN A 280 -19.77 -4.66 5.62
C ASN A 280 -18.56 -3.74 5.39
N LEU A 281 -17.85 -3.30 6.44
CA LEU A 281 -16.82 -2.26 6.35
C LEU A 281 -15.63 -2.71 5.48
N LYS A 282 -15.20 -3.95 5.64
CA LYS A 282 -14.13 -4.53 4.82
C LYS A 282 -14.50 -4.57 3.34
N ALA A 283 -15.69 -5.07 3.01
CA ALA A 283 -16.18 -5.17 1.64
C ALA A 283 -16.27 -3.79 0.97
N LYS A 284 -16.83 -2.79 1.67
CA LYS A 284 -16.90 -1.40 1.22
C LYS A 284 -15.51 -0.81 0.97
N SER A 285 -14.59 -1.02 1.92
CA SER A 285 -13.20 -0.55 1.82
C SER A 285 -12.49 -1.13 0.59
N ILE A 286 -12.68 -2.43 0.30
CA ILE A 286 -12.13 -3.09 -0.88
C ILE A 286 -12.68 -2.48 -2.17
N ILE A 287 -14.00 -2.24 -2.27
CA ILE A 287 -14.61 -1.62 -3.45
C ILE A 287 -13.98 -0.24 -3.70
N VAL A 288 -13.99 0.63 -2.67
CA VAL A 288 -13.50 2.01 -2.75
C VAL A 288 -12.01 2.08 -3.07
N ASP A 289 -11.18 1.25 -2.43
CA ASP A 289 -9.75 1.23 -2.68
C ASP A 289 -9.44 0.74 -4.11
N HIS A 290 -10.02 -0.39 -4.49
CA HIS A 290 -9.67 -1.02 -5.76
C HIS A 290 -10.21 -0.24 -6.96
N ILE A 291 -11.38 0.41 -6.87
CA ILE A 291 -11.89 1.25 -7.96
C ILE A 291 -11.00 2.49 -8.17
N ARG A 292 -10.50 3.09 -7.09
CA ARG A 292 -9.52 4.18 -7.16
C ARG A 292 -8.24 3.70 -7.84
N ALA A 293 -7.69 2.57 -7.38
CA ALA A 293 -6.49 1.98 -7.98
C ALA A 293 -6.69 1.73 -9.48
N LEU A 294 -7.78 1.04 -9.84
CA LEU A 294 -8.09 0.72 -11.24
C LEU A 294 -8.22 1.97 -12.10
N ALA A 295 -8.93 3.01 -11.63
CA ALA A 295 -9.09 4.26 -12.36
C ALA A 295 -7.74 4.93 -12.69
N TYR A 296 -6.84 5.03 -11.71
CA TYR A 296 -5.51 5.61 -11.93
C TYR A 296 -4.63 4.73 -12.84
N LEU A 297 -4.71 3.41 -12.71
CA LEU A 297 -3.95 2.50 -13.56
C LEU A 297 -4.42 2.58 -15.02
N VAL A 298 -5.74 2.61 -15.27
CA VAL A 298 -6.29 2.75 -16.64
C VAL A 298 -6.02 4.15 -17.20
N ALA A 299 -6.13 5.20 -16.37
CA ALA A 299 -5.73 6.55 -16.78
C ALA A 299 -4.27 6.58 -17.25
N ASP A 300 -3.40 5.85 -16.58
CA ASP A 300 -1.99 5.74 -16.93
C ASP A 300 -1.69 4.69 -18.03
N GLY A 301 -2.72 4.14 -18.68
CA GLY A 301 -2.59 3.26 -19.85
C GLY A 301 -2.54 1.75 -19.55
N ALA A 302 -3.03 1.30 -18.38
CA ALA A 302 -3.06 -0.12 -18.06
C ALA A 302 -3.92 -0.92 -19.08
N PRO A 303 -3.45 -2.11 -19.49
CA PRO A 303 -4.12 -2.91 -20.51
C PRO A 303 -5.39 -3.61 -19.99
N SER A 304 -6.17 -4.16 -20.92
CA SER A 304 -7.40 -4.89 -20.60
C SER A 304 -7.18 -6.14 -19.74
N PRO A 305 -8.19 -6.59 -18.97
CA PRO A 305 -8.06 -7.71 -18.06
C PRO A 305 -7.71 -9.03 -18.77
N HIS A 306 -6.70 -9.74 -18.26
CA HIS A 306 -6.26 -11.02 -18.81
C HIS A 306 -5.51 -11.87 -17.76
N LYS A 307 -4.84 -12.94 -18.17
CA LYS A 307 -4.22 -13.93 -17.26
C LYS A 307 -2.82 -13.54 -16.75
N ASN A 308 -2.08 -12.66 -17.44
CA ASN A 308 -0.65 -12.48 -17.22
C ASN A 308 -0.29 -11.02 -16.89
N GLY A 309 0.83 -10.81 -16.18
CA GLY A 309 1.43 -9.50 -15.92
C GLY A 309 0.44 -8.47 -15.35
N ARG A 310 0.52 -7.23 -15.88
CA ARG A 310 -0.39 -6.12 -15.52
C ARG A 310 -1.86 -6.47 -15.72
N GLN A 311 -2.18 -7.18 -16.81
CA GLN A 311 -3.55 -7.58 -17.14
C GLN A 311 -4.14 -8.49 -16.06
N ARG A 312 -3.31 -9.33 -15.41
CA ARG A 312 -3.72 -10.17 -14.26
C ARG A 312 -4.10 -9.32 -13.04
N ILE A 313 -3.37 -8.24 -12.79
CA ILE A 313 -3.63 -7.34 -11.67
C ILE A 313 -4.92 -6.55 -11.92
N VAL A 314 -5.10 -5.99 -13.12
CA VAL A 314 -6.36 -5.33 -13.53
C VAL A 314 -7.54 -6.29 -13.35
N ARG A 315 -7.39 -7.54 -13.81
CA ARG A 315 -8.38 -8.60 -13.59
C ARG A 315 -8.65 -8.90 -12.12
N LYS A 316 -7.61 -8.96 -11.27
CA LYS A 316 -7.75 -9.17 -9.81
C LYS A 316 -8.57 -8.03 -9.19
N LEU A 317 -8.25 -6.77 -9.50
CA LEU A 317 -8.96 -5.60 -8.98
C LEU A 317 -10.45 -5.66 -9.36
N ILE A 318 -10.78 -5.85 -10.64
CA ILE A 318 -12.16 -5.92 -11.11
C ILE A 318 -12.92 -7.07 -10.44
N ARG A 319 -12.34 -8.29 -10.41
CA ARG A 319 -13.00 -9.45 -9.79
C ARG A 319 -13.19 -9.29 -8.29
N SER A 320 -12.25 -8.67 -7.59
CA SER A 320 -12.40 -8.34 -6.16
C SER A 320 -13.56 -7.37 -5.94
N ILE A 321 -13.67 -6.31 -6.75
CA ILE A 321 -14.79 -5.36 -6.69
C ILE A 321 -16.12 -6.08 -6.95
N LEU A 322 -16.21 -6.86 -8.04
CA LEU A 322 -17.42 -7.63 -8.38
C LEU A 322 -17.80 -8.62 -7.27
N THR A 323 -16.81 -9.27 -6.66
CA THR A 323 -17.02 -10.17 -5.52
C THR A 323 -17.69 -9.46 -4.36
N GLN A 324 -17.16 -8.29 -3.97
CA GLN A 324 -17.73 -7.52 -2.87
C GLN A 324 -19.12 -6.95 -3.23
N CYS A 325 -19.34 -6.51 -4.47
CA CYS A 325 -20.67 -6.08 -4.91
C CYS A 325 -21.70 -7.21 -4.80
N ILE A 326 -21.34 -8.46 -5.13
CA ILE A 326 -22.23 -9.62 -4.97
C ILE A 326 -22.54 -9.87 -3.49
N ILE A 327 -21.52 -9.85 -2.63
CA ILE A 327 -21.68 -10.05 -1.17
C ILE A 327 -22.59 -8.97 -0.58
N LEU A 328 -22.41 -7.72 -1.00
CA LEU A 328 -23.17 -6.56 -0.53
C LEU A 328 -24.52 -6.36 -1.24
N GLN A 329 -24.83 -7.20 -2.24
CA GLN A 329 -26.03 -7.10 -3.08
C GLN A 329 -26.15 -5.74 -3.80
N ILE A 330 -25.01 -5.20 -4.25
CA ILE A 330 -24.91 -3.92 -4.95
C ILE A 330 -25.18 -4.11 -6.45
N PRO A 331 -26.03 -3.29 -7.08
CA PRO A 331 -26.15 -3.24 -8.53
C PRO A 331 -24.88 -2.64 -9.14
N VAL A 332 -24.04 -3.52 -9.69
CA VAL A 332 -22.67 -3.19 -10.13
C VAL A 332 -22.62 -1.98 -11.08
N SER A 333 -23.43 -1.96 -12.14
CA SER A 333 -23.29 -0.95 -13.20
C SER A 333 -23.45 0.48 -12.68
N ASN A 334 -24.53 0.77 -11.94
CA ASN A 334 -24.82 2.11 -11.43
C ASN A 334 -23.79 2.55 -10.37
N CYS A 335 -23.48 1.65 -9.43
CA CYS A 335 -22.50 1.96 -8.38
C CYS A 335 -21.11 2.25 -8.95
N ILE A 336 -20.64 1.46 -9.92
CA ILE A 336 -19.34 1.67 -10.55
C ILE A 336 -19.32 2.96 -11.37
N HIS A 337 -20.38 3.26 -12.10
CA HIS A 337 -20.49 4.53 -12.84
C HIS A 337 -20.35 5.73 -11.90
N ASP A 338 -21.13 5.78 -10.82
CA ASP A 338 -21.11 6.90 -9.87
C ASP A 338 -19.75 7.04 -9.16
N LEU A 339 -19.12 5.92 -8.81
CA LEU A 339 -17.76 5.91 -8.26
C LEU A 339 -16.74 6.49 -9.26
N LEU A 340 -16.80 6.11 -10.53
CA LEU A 340 -15.89 6.61 -11.55
C LEU A 340 -16.13 8.10 -11.85
N GLN A 341 -17.39 8.57 -11.86
CA GLN A 341 -17.69 10.00 -11.95
C GLN A 341 -17.12 10.78 -10.76
N ASN A 342 -17.23 10.21 -9.56
CA ASN A 342 -16.66 10.81 -8.36
C ASN A 342 -15.12 10.91 -8.46
N ILE A 343 -14.45 9.87 -8.97
CA ILE A 343 -13.00 9.84 -9.17
C ILE A 343 -12.56 10.82 -10.27
N LYS A 344 -13.34 10.97 -11.34
CA LYS A 344 -13.05 11.90 -12.44
C LYS A 344 -12.82 13.34 -11.96
N MET A 345 -13.54 13.78 -10.92
CA MET A 345 -13.33 15.12 -10.33
C MET A 345 -11.96 15.29 -9.65
N ARG A 346 -11.26 14.18 -9.36
CA ARG A 346 -9.98 14.15 -8.63
C ARG A 346 -8.78 13.91 -9.54
N ILE A 347 -8.96 13.25 -10.68
CA ILE A 347 -7.93 13.09 -11.71
C ILE A 347 -7.90 14.37 -12.53
N GLN A 348 -7.05 15.32 -12.12
CA GLN A 348 -6.89 16.63 -12.77
C GLN A 348 -6.04 16.52 -14.04
N SER A 349 -6.63 16.03 -15.13
CA SER A 349 -6.00 16.08 -16.44
C SER A 349 -7.06 16.05 -17.53
N ALA A 350 -7.25 17.19 -18.22
CA ALA A 350 -8.21 17.35 -19.31
C ALA A 350 -7.97 16.39 -20.50
N GLU A 351 -6.78 15.79 -20.57
CA GLU A 351 -6.35 14.85 -21.63
C GLU A 351 -6.88 13.42 -21.45
N TYR A 352 -7.50 13.11 -20.31
CA TYR A 352 -7.91 11.75 -19.96
C TYR A 352 -9.44 11.69 -19.82
N THR A 353 -10.16 11.72 -20.93
CA THR A 353 -11.60 11.38 -20.95
C THR A 353 -11.83 9.91 -21.32
N ALA A 354 -10.91 9.32 -22.08
CA ALA A 354 -11.02 7.95 -22.58
C ALA A 354 -10.98 6.91 -21.45
N TRP A 355 -10.14 7.11 -20.41
CA TRP A 355 -9.97 6.12 -19.33
C TRP A 355 -11.27 5.78 -18.62
N LEU A 356 -12.21 6.71 -18.48
CA LEU A 356 -13.51 6.48 -17.86
C LEU A 356 -14.26 5.39 -18.65
N LYS A 357 -14.45 5.64 -19.95
CA LYS A 357 -15.10 4.71 -20.87
C LYS A 357 -14.34 3.39 -20.98
N THR A 358 -13.01 3.43 -21.02
CA THR A 358 -12.15 2.23 -21.04
C THR A 358 -12.33 1.41 -19.77
N THR A 359 -12.41 2.06 -18.60
CA THR A 359 -12.60 1.38 -17.32
C THR A 359 -13.98 0.72 -17.26
N GLU A 360 -15.03 1.42 -17.69
CA GLU A 360 -16.39 0.86 -17.82
C GLU A 360 -16.42 -0.35 -18.75
N GLN A 361 -15.78 -0.26 -19.93
CA GLN A 361 -15.66 -1.38 -20.86
C GLN A 361 -14.92 -2.58 -20.24
N TYR A 362 -13.84 -2.35 -19.50
CA TYR A 362 -13.11 -3.42 -18.82
C TYR A 362 -13.98 -4.13 -17.78
N PHE A 363 -14.81 -3.38 -17.04
CA PHE A 363 -15.79 -3.96 -16.12
C PHE A 363 -16.83 -4.80 -16.85
N GLU A 364 -17.42 -4.28 -17.93
CA GLU A 364 -18.44 -4.98 -18.70
C GLU A 364 -17.90 -6.33 -19.21
N GLU A 365 -16.78 -6.31 -19.93
CA GLU A 365 -16.19 -7.51 -20.52
C GLU A 365 -15.76 -8.54 -19.47
N GLU A 366 -15.12 -8.09 -18.38
CA GLU A 366 -14.66 -9.02 -17.34
C GLU A 366 -15.82 -9.50 -16.47
N SER A 367 -16.89 -8.72 -16.28
CA SER A 367 -18.08 -9.15 -15.55
C SER A 367 -18.74 -10.34 -16.23
N ILE A 368 -18.92 -10.32 -17.56
CA ILE A 368 -19.48 -11.42 -18.34
C ILE A 368 -18.64 -12.70 -18.15
N LYS A 369 -17.31 -12.57 -18.22
CA LYS A 369 -16.37 -13.69 -18.01
C LYS A 369 -16.43 -14.20 -16.57
N PHE A 370 -16.52 -13.31 -15.59
CA PHE A 370 -16.50 -13.65 -14.18
C PHE A 370 -17.81 -14.30 -13.73
N TYR A 371 -18.98 -13.84 -14.19
CA TYR A 371 -20.26 -14.50 -13.92
C TYR A 371 -20.31 -15.93 -14.44
N LYS A 372 -19.69 -16.21 -15.60
CA LYS A 372 -19.49 -17.60 -16.09
C LYS A 372 -18.61 -18.41 -15.13
N THR A 373 -17.54 -17.83 -14.59
CA THR A 373 -16.70 -18.47 -13.57
C THR A 373 -17.50 -18.77 -12.29
N ILE A 374 -18.29 -17.80 -11.80
CA ILE A 374 -19.12 -17.97 -10.60
C ILE A 374 -20.16 -19.07 -10.80
N SER A 375 -20.84 -19.09 -11.95
CA SER A 375 -21.83 -20.13 -12.28
C SER A 375 -21.20 -21.53 -12.22
N ARG A 376 -20.05 -21.73 -12.89
CA ARG A 376 -19.29 -22.98 -12.83
C ARG A 376 -18.85 -23.32 -11.39
N GLY A 377 -18.42 -22.31 -10.63
CA GLY A 377 -18.06 -22.43 -9.22
C GLY A 377 -19.21 -22.92 -8.36
N LYS A 378 -20.41 -22.34 -8.51
CA LYS A 378 -21.64 -22.77 -7.83
C LYS A 378 -22.04 -24.20 -8.20
N THR A 379 -21.99 -24.56 -9.48
CA THR A 379 -22.27 -25.94 -9.91
C THR A 379 -21.30 -26.92 -9.25
N LYS A 380 -20.00 -26.59 -9.21
CA LYS A 380 -18.99 -27.46 -8.59
C LYS A 380 -19.13 -27.53 -7.07
N LEU A 381 -19.42 -26.40 -6.42
CA LEU A 381 -19.73 -26.32 -5.00
C LEU A 381 -20.89 -27.27 -4.65
N ASN A 382 -22.01 -27.17 -5.36
CA ASN A 382 -23.18 -28.04 -5.14
C ASN A 382 -22.85 -29.51 -5.38
N SER A 383 -22.03 -29.83 -6.39
CA SER A 383 -21.56 -31.20 -6.61
C SER A 383 -20.72 -31.74 -5.45
N PHE A 384 -19.87 -30.92 -4.84
CA PHE A 384 -19.11 -31.32 -3.65
C PHE A 384 -20.01 -31.49 -2.43
N LEU A 385 -20.98 -30.58 -2.23
CA LEU A 385 -21.95 -30.71 -1.15
C LEU A 385 -22.77 -31.98 -1.29
N ASN A 386 -23.30 -32.29 -2.47
CA ASN A 386 -24.05 -33.53 -2.71
C ASN A 386 -23.22 -34.80 -2.47
N ALA A 387 -21.92 -34.76 -2.76
CA ALA A 387 -21.01 -35.89 -2.50
C ALA A 387 -20.66 -36.07 -1.01
N ASN A 388 -20.87 -35.02 -0.19
CA ASN A 388 -20.60 -35.00 1.24
C ASN A 388 -21.90 -34.95 2.07
N ASP A 389 -23.00 -35.50 1.55
CA ASP A 389 -24.33 -35.50 2.19
C ASP A 389 -24.86 -34.11 2.61
N GLY A 390 -24.41 -33.06 1.91
CA GLY A 390 -24.85 -31.67 2.08
C GLY A 390 -24.34 -30.95 3.32
N SER A 391 -23.48 -31.58 4.14
CA SER A 391 -23.20 -31.10 5.49
C SER A 391 -21.89 -30.31 5.61
N VAL A 392 -20.88 -30.58 4.79
CA VAL A 392 -19.54 -29.96 4.91
C VAL A 392 -18.80 -29.86 3.57
N LEU A 393 -17.78 -28.99 3.52
CA LEU A 393 -16.70 -29.06 2.53
C LEU A 393 -15.39 -29.43 3.21
N THR A 394 -14.49 -30.08 2.47
CA THR A 394 -13.10 -30.26 2.90
C THR A 394 -12.23 -29.06 2.51
N GLY A 395 -11.11 -28.86 3.22
CA GLY A 395 -10.12 -27.83 2.85
C GLY A 395 -9.64 -27.95 1.39
N HIS A 396 -9.45 -29.17 0.92
CA HIS A 396 -9.04 -29.44 -0.47
C HIS A 396 -10.11 -29.04 -1.49
N GLN A 397 -11.39 -29.30 -1.20
CA GLN A 397 -12.50 -28.87 -2.07
C GLN A 397 -12.60 -27.35 -2.16
N VAL A 398 -12.40 -26.65 -1.03
CA VAL A 398 -12.34 -25.18 -1.01
C VAL A 398 -11.15 -24.67 -1.83
N LEU A 399 -9.96 -25.24 -1.63
CA LEU A 399 -8.76 -24.88 -2.41
C LEU A 399 -8.97 -25.12 -3.91
N PHE A 400 -9.63 -26.22 -4.29
CA PHE A 400 -9.97 -26.53 -5.68
C PHE A 400 -10.92 -25.48 -6.29
N LEU A 401 -11.95 -25.07 -5.55
CA LEU A 401 -12.84 -23.99 -5.99
C LEU A 401 -12.06 -22.69 -6.23
N GLU A 402 -11.13 -22.36 -5.33
CA GLU A 402 -10.34 -21.14 -5.43
C GLU A 402 -9.29 -21.20 -6.55
N LYS A 403 -8.38 -22.17 -6.52
CA LYS A 403 -7.19 -22.21 -7.37
C LYS A 403 -7.44 -22.85 -8.73
N THR A 404 -8.35 -23.82 -8.81
CA THR A 404 -8.64 -24.54 -10.07
C THR A 404 -9.82 -23.94 -10.82
N ILE A 405 -10.94 -23.68 -10.14
CA ILE A 405 -12.12 -23.09 -10.78
C ILE A 405 -12.00 -21.57 -10.91
N GLY A 406 -11.31 -20.91 -9.97
CA GLY A 406 -11.20 -19.45 -9.92
C GLY A 406 -12.38 -18.76 -9.24
N LEU A 407 -13.11 -19.49 -8.38
CA LEU A 407 -14.15 -18.92 -7.52
C LEU A 407 -13.48 -18.28 -6.28
N PRO A 408 -13.57 -16.95 -6.08
CA PRO A 408 -12.92 -16.30 -4.95
C PRO A 408 -13.34 -16.89 -3.62
N LEU A 409 -12.39 -17.00 -2.70
CA LEU A 409 -12.62 -17.58 -1.37
C LEU A 409 -13.77 -16.89 -0.63
N GLU A 410 -13.86 -15.55 -0.73
CA GLU A 410 -14.92 -14.77 -0.10
C GLU A 410 -16.32 -15.11 -0.65
N LEU A 411 -16.44 -15.45 -1.95
CA LEU A 411 -17.72 -15.94 -2.49
C LEU A 411 -18.03 -17.35 -1.99
N THR A 412 -17.03 -18.23 -1.89
CA THR A 412 -17.22 -19.55 -1.30
C THR A 412 -17.74 -19.43 0.14
N LYS A 413 -17.07 -18.62 0.98
CA LYS A 413 -17.53 -18.34 2.36
C LYS A 413 -18.94 -17.78 2.37
N HIS A 414 -19.23 -16.80 1.51
CA HIS A 414 -20.57 -16.21 1.42
C HIS A 414 -21.65 -17.24 1.07
N PHE A 415 -21.42 -18.11 0.08
CA PHE A 415 -22.40 -19.15 -0.28
C PHE A 415 -22.57 -20.18 0.84
N LEU A 416 -21.51 -20.57 1.53
CA LEU A 416 -21.60 -21.47 2.68
C LEU A 416 -22.43 -20.85 3.82
N ILE A 417 -22.23 -19.56 4.10
CA ILE A 417 -23.04 -18.82 5.09
C ILE A 417 -24.52 -18.83 4.71
N GLN A 418 -24.86 -18.58 3.44
CA GLN A 418 -26.25 -18.62 2.97
C GLN A 418 -26.90 -20.00 3.12
N LEU A 419 -26.10 -21.05 3.01
CA LEU A 419 -26.54 -22.44 3.19
C LEU A 419 -26.47 -22.92 4.65
N SER A 420 -26.04 -22.07 5.59
CA SER A 420 -25.79 -22.44 6.98
C SER A 420 -24.76 -23.58 7.15
N ILE A 421 -23.77 -23.65 6.24
CA ILE A 421 -22.70 -24.64 6.25
C ILE A 421 -21.42 -24.02 6.81
N PRO A 422 -20.72 -24.68 7.75
CA PRO A 422 -19.49 -24.14 8.32
C PRO A 422 -18.34 -24.13 7.31
N TYR A 423 -17.56 -23.05 7.31
CA TYR A 423 -16.35 -22.93 6.51
C TYR A 423 -15.20 -23.72 7.17
N PRO A 424 -14.53 -24.66 6.46
CA PRO A 424 -13.48 -25.50 7.03
C PRO A 424 -12.13 -24.76 7.12
N GLN A 425 -12.06 -23.71 7.95
CA GLN A 425 -10.93 -22.77 7.97
C GLN A 425 -9.58 -23.43 8.20
N GLN A 426 -9.45 -24.28 9.22
CA GLN A 426 -8.17 -24.92 9.55
C GLN A 426 -7.71 -25.88 8.44
N GLN A 427 -8.62 -26.69 7.90
CA GLN A 427 -8.29 -27.60 6.80
C GLN A 427 -7.88 -26.83 5.55
N TYR A 428 -8.57 -25.73 5.23
CA TYR A 428 -8.19 -24.87 4.11
C TYR A 428 -6.78 -24.30 4.30
N LEU A 429 -6.44 -23.79 5.49
CA LEU A 429 -5.12 -23.21 5.76
C LEU A 429 -4.00 -24.24 5.57
N VAL A 430 -4.22 -25.49 5.99
CA VAL A 430 -3.27 -26.59 5.77
C VAL A 430 -3.07 -26.85 4.28
N GLU A 431 -4.15 -26.99 3.50
CA GLU A 431 -4.07 -27.25 2.06
C GLU A 431 -3.49 -26.05 1.30
N TYR A 432 -3.81 -24.83 1.72
CA TYR A 432 -3.25 -23.60 1.16
C TYR A 432 -1.74 -23.48 1.39
N SER A 433 -1.26 -23.85 2.59
CA SER A 433 0.17 -23.89 2.89
C SER A 433 0.91 -24.87 1.96
N LYS A 434 0.37 -26.09 1.80
CA LYS A 434 0.93 -27.08 0.86
C LYS A 434 0.99 -26.54 -0.56
N TRP A 435 -0.08 -25.90 -1.01
CA TRP A 435 -0.13 -25.29 -2.35
C TRP A 435 0.93 -24.21 -2.53
N ILE A 436 1.16 -23.34 -1.53
CA ILE A 436 2.23 -22.34 -1.57
C ILE A 436 3.60 -23.01 -1.69
N ASP A 437 3.86 -24.04 -0.88
CA ASP A 437 5.13 -24.76 -0.88
C ASP A 437 5.40 -25.43 -2.23
N GLU A 438 4.36 -25.93 -2.90
CA GLU A 438 4.45 -26.45 -4.26
C GLU A 438 4.74 -25.35 -5.29
N GLN A 439 4.12 -24.18 -5.19
CA GLN A 439 4.41 -23.07 -6.10
C GLN A 439 5.83 -22.51 -5.94
N ASN A 440 6.39 -22.53 -4.73
CA ASN A 440 7.74 -22.02 -4.45
C ASN A 440 8.88 -22.97 -4.86
N LYS A 441 8.57 -24.22 -5.22
CA LYS A 441 9.54 -25.19 -5.76
C LYS A 441 9.86 -24.98 -7.24
N TYR A 442 9.10 -24.13 -7.93
CA TYR A 442 9.26 -23.73 -9.32
C TYR A 442 9.53 -22.23 -9.42
#